data_AF-X1Q6M6-F1
#
_entry.id   AF-X1Q6M6-F1
#
_cell.length_a   1.000
_cell.length_b   1.000
_cell.length_c   1.000
_cell.angle_alpha   90.00
_cell.angle_beta   90.00
_cell.angle_gamma   90.00
#
_symmetry.space_group_name_H-M   'P 1'
#
loop_
_entity.id
_entity.type
_entity.pdbx_description
1 polymer ?
#
loop_
_entity_poly.entity_id
_entity_poly.type
_entity_poly.pdbx_seq_one_letter_code
_entity_poly.pdbx_strand_id
1 'polypeptide(L)'
;MDLDHYGRADLSLSFVNAYVAQSRDEELLRLFNFYKCYRAYVRGKVESFKLDDPYISAEGKTGVLAIARSYFDLAESYVEI
;
A
#
# COMPACT_ATOMS: atom_id res chain seq x y z
N MET A 1 2.17 4.99 0.07
CA MET A 1 2.02 3.61 -0.42
C MET A 1 2.93 2.68 0.37
N ASP A 2 4.26 2.83 0.30
CA ASP A 2 5.15 2.26 1.33
C ASP A 2 5.33 3.25 2.49
N LEU A 3 5.56 4.54 2.16
CA LEU A 3 5.56 5.62 3.15
C LEU A 3 4.28 5.61 3.99
N ASP A 4 3.11 5.58 3.35
CA ASP A 4 1.83 5.46 4.06
C ASP A 4 1.71 4.17 4.91
N HIS A 5 2.21 3.02 4.43
CA HIS A 5 2.25 1.78 5.23
C HIS A 5 3.13 1.91 6.47
N TYR A 6 4.21 2.68 6.39
CA TYR A 6 5.07 3.05 7.52
C TYR A 6 4.60 4.30 8.29
N GLY A 7 3.35 4.74 8.09
CA GLY A 7 2.77 5.87 8.82
C GLY A 7 3.31 7.26 8.43
N ARG A 8 3.93 7.37 7.26
CA ARG A 8 4.54 8.61 6.73
C ARG A 8 3.76 9.21 5.57
N ALA A 9 2.46 9.44 5.78
CA ALA A 9 1.59 10.12 4.82
C ALA A 9 2.07 11.54 4.50
N ASP A 10 2.69 12.22 5.47
CA ASP A 10 3.35 13.51 5.29
C ASP A 10 4.43 13.47 4.20
N LEU A 11 5.30 12.45 4.24
CA LEU A 11 6.34 12.28 3.24
C LEU A 11 5.78 11.84 1.89
N SER A 12 4.75 10.99 1.88
CA SER A 12 4.09 10.60 0.63
C SER A 12 3.48 11.80 -0.07
N LEU A 13 2.85 12.71 0.67
CA LEU A 13 2.26 13.93 0.11
C LEU A 13 3.35 14.89 -0.38
N SER A 14 4.39 15.12 0.44
CA SER A 14 5.52 15.99 0.05
C SER A 14 6.20 15.50 -1.23
N PHE A 15 6.38 14.19 -1.38
CA PHE A 15 6.99 13.60 -2.57
C PHE A 15 6.15 13.84 -3.82
N VAL A 16 4.84 13.58 -3.75
CA VAL A 16 3.93 13.72 -4.90
C VAL A 16 3.84 15.18 -5.33
N ASN A 17 3.72 16.10 -4.37
CA ASN A 17 3.67 17.52 -4.66
C ASN A 17 4.95 18.00 -5.36
N ALA A 18 6.12 17.58 -4.87
CA ALA A 18 7.40 17.92 -5.49
C ALA A 18 7.52 17.31 -6.91
N TYR A 19 7.07 16.07 -7.08
CA TYR A 19 7.06 15.41 -8.39
C TYR A 19 6.20 16.17 -9.40
N VAL A 20 4.94 16.46 -9.06
CA VAL A 20 4.00 17.19 -9.92
C VAL A 20 4.51 18.58 -10.26
N ALA A 21 5.07 19.30 -9.27
CA ALA A 21 5.65 20.62 -9.52
C ALA A 21 6.81 20.59 -10.54
N GLN A 22 7.64 19.54 -10.49
CA GLN A 22 8.79 19.40 -11.38
C GLN A 22 8.44 18.81 -12.75
N SER A 23 7.52 17.85 -12.81
CA SER A 23 7.10 17.18 -14.05
C SER A 23 6.02 17.93 -14.81
N ARG A 24 5.25 18.78 -14.11
CA ARG A 24 4.01 19.42 -14.59
C ARG A 24 2.90 18.43 -14.94
N ASP A 25 2.99 17.20 -14.44
CA ASP A 25 1.99 16.16 -14.64
C ASP A 25 0.88 16.27 -13.57
N GLU A 26 -0.08 17.17 -13.81
CA GLU A 26 -1.24 17.32 -12.92
C GLU A 26 -2.24 16.17 -13.07
N GLU A 27 -2.23 15.47 -14.21
CA GLU A 27 -3.13 14.35 -14.48
C GLU A 27 -2.83 13.14 -13.58
N LEU A 28 -1.57 12.98 -13.15
CA LEU A 28 -1.16 12.00 -12.15
C LEU A 28 -2.09 12.01 -10.93
N LEU A 29 -2.50 13.18 -10.44
CA LEU A 29 -3.33 13.30 -9.23
C LEU A 29 -4.69 12.59 -9.38
N ARG A 30 -5.22 12.51 -10.61
CA ARG A 30 -6.49 11.81 -10.90
C ARG A 30 -6.36 10.29 -10.81
N LEU A 31 -5.17 9.76 -11.12
CA LEU A 31 -4.90 8.32 -11.12
C LEU A 31 -4.14 7.87 -9.87
N PHE A 32 -3.65 8.80 -9.06
CA PHE A 32 -2.72 8.49 -8.00
C PHE A 32 -3.33 7.54 -6.95
N ASN A 33 -4.53 7.86 -6.45
CA ASN A 33 -5.23 6.99 -5.50
C ASN A 33 -5.58 5.62 -6.10
N PHE A 34 -5.96 5.57 -7.39
CA PHE A 34 -6.19 4.30 -8.09
C PHE A 34 -4.93 3.41 -8.05
N TYR A 35 -3.77 3.95 -8.43
CA TYR A 35 -2.53 3.17 -8.42
C TYR A 35 -2.04 2.81 -7.02
N LYS A 36 -2.27 3.68 -6.01
CA LYS A 36 -1.98 3.37 -4.61
C LYS A 36 -2.84 2.21 -4.10
N CYS A 37 -4.15 2.27 -4.34
CA CYS A 37 -5.09 1.22 -4.01
C CYS A 37 -4.69 -0.11 -4.67
N TYR A 38 -4.51 -0.09 -5.99
CA TYR A 38 -4.12 -1.28 -6.75
C TYR A 38 -2.85 -1.94 -6.19
N ARG A 39 -1.80 -1.15 -5.94
CA ARG A 39 -0.53 -1.70 -5.46
C ARG A 39 -0.59 -2.16 -3.99
N ALA A 40 -1.33 -1.47 -3.13
CA ALA A 40 -1.56 -1.92 -1.75
C ALA A 40 -2.32 -3.26 -1.76
N TYR A 41 -3.38 -3.38 -2.57
CA TYR A 41 -4.14 -4.61 -2.72
C TYR A 41 -3.28 -5.77 -3.24
N VAL A 42 -2.45 -5.53 -4.27
CA VAL A 42 -1.53 -6.54 -4.80
C VAL A 42 -0.55 -7.01 -3.74
N ARG A 43 -0.01 -6.12 -2.90
CA ARG A 43 0.86 -6.51 -1.78
C ARG A 43 0.12 -7.36 -0.74
N GLY A 44 -1.08 -6.96 -0.33
CA GLY A 44 -1.91 -7.75 0.58
C GLY A 44 -2.19 -9.16 0.03
N LYS A 45 -2.50 -9.27 -1.27
CA LYS A 45 -2.70 -10.55 -1.96
C LYS A 45 -1.42 -11.40 -1.98
N VAL A 46 -0.28 -10.82 -2.37
CA VAL A 46 0.99 -11.56 -2.47
C VAL A 46 1.45 -12.04 -1.09
N GLU A 47 1.31 -11.21 -0.06
CA GLU A 47 1.60 -11.62 1.32
C GLU A 47 0.68 -12.76 1.77
N SER A 48 -0.60 -12.73 1.38
CA SER A 48 -1.56 -13.80 1.71
C SER A 48 -1.15 -15.17 1.15
N PHE A 49 -0.42 -15.26 0.02
CA PHE A 49 0.05 -16.54 -0.51
C PHE A 49 1.02 -17.27 0.44
N LYS A 50 1.70 -16.55 1.33
CA LYS A 50 2.56 -17.17 2.36
C LYS A 50 1.76 -17.97 3.39
N LEU A 51 0.46 -17.75 3.52
CA LEU A 51 -0.39 -18.51 4.43
C LEU A 51 -0.53 -19.98 4.02
N ASP A 52 -0.35 -20.28 2.72
CA ASP A 52 -0.38 -21.64 2.19
C ASP A 52 0.99 -22.35 2.29
N ASP A 53 2.05 -21.64 2.68
CA ASP A 53 3.40 -22.20 2.80
C ASP A 53 3.47 -23.18 4.00
N PRO A 54 3.81 -24.46 3.78
CA PRO A 54 3.95 -25.44 4.86
C PRO A 54 5.21 -25.22 5.71
N TYR A 55 6.18 -24.42 5.26
CA TYR A 55 7.44 -24.15 5.96
C TYR A 55 7.34 -22.97 6.94
N ILE A 56 6.21 -22.25 6.96
CA ILE A 56 5.97 -21.16 7.92
C ILE A 56 5.19 -21.69 9.12
N SER A 57 5.70 -21.45 10.33
CA SER A 57 5.04 -21.84 11.57
C SER A 57 3.69 -21.13 11.76
N ALA A 58 2.83 -21.66 12.64
CA ALA A 58 1.54 -21.03 12.93
C ALA A 58 1.72 -19.59 13.47
N GLU A 59 2.75 -19.36 14.30
CA GLU A 59 3.11 -18.04 14.80
C GLU A 59 3.58 -17.13 13.67
N GLY A 60 4.41 -17.65 12.75
CA GLY A 60 4.83 -16.94 11.54
C GLY A 60 3.66 -16.53 10.65
N LYS A 61 2.67 -17.42 10.48
CA LYS A 61 1.45 -17.14 9.70
C LYS A 61 0.60 -16.03 10.34
N THR A 62 0.65 -15.87 11.66
CA THR A 62 -0.01 -14.75 12.35
C THR A 62 0.61 -13.41 11.95
N GLY A 63 1.94 -13.34 11.86
CA GLY A 63 2.65 -12.16 11.36
C GLY A 63 2.35 -11.85 9.90
N VAL A 64 2.34 -12.88 9.04
CA VAL A 64 1.93 -12.75 7.63
C VAL A 64 0.51 -12.18 7.51
N LEU A 65 -0.43 -12.71 8.30
CA LEU A 65 -1.82 -12.25 8.29
C LEU A 65 -1.94 -10.79 8.71
N ALA A 66 -1.18 -10.36 9.73
CA ALA A 66 -1.17 -8.96 10.18
C ALA A 66 -0.64 -8.02 9.08
N ILE A 67 0.45 -8.41 8.40
CA ILE A 67 1.01 -7.63 7.28
C ILE A 67 0.01 -7.56 6.13
N ALA A 68 -0.57 -8.70 5.72
CA ALA A 68 -1.55 -8.75 4.63
C ALA A 68 -2.75 -7.84 4.92
N ARG A 69 -3.31 -7.90 6.15
CA ARG A 69 -4.41 -7.03 6.58
C ARG A 69 -4.04 -5.55 6.48
N SER A 70 -2.89 -5.15 7.03
CA SER A 70 -2.48 -3.75 6.98
C SER A 70 -2.37 -3.17 5.55
N TYR A 71 -2.05 -4.00 4.55
CA TYR A 71 -2.07 -3.58 3.15
C TYR A 71 -3.48 -3.47 2.58
N PHE A 72 -4.41 -4.33 2.99
CA PHE A 72 -5.81 -4.23 2.60
C PHE A 72 -6.48 -3.01 3.24
N ASP A 73 -6.25 -2.75 4.53
CA ASP A 73 -6.72 -1.55 5.23
C ASP A 73 -6.18 -0.29 4.54
N LEU A 74 -4.90 -0.31 4.14
CA LEU A 74 -4.30 0.78 3.39
C LEU A 74 -4.93 0.94 2.00
N ALA A 75 -5.25 -0.16 1.31
CA ALA A 75 -5.92 -0.11 0.02
C ALA A 75 -7.32 0.52 0.13
N GLU A 76 -8.07 0.15 1.17
CA GLU A 76 -9.39 0.70 1.52
C GLU A 76 -9.31 2.21 1.79
N SER A 77 -8.30 2.66 2.55
CA SER A 77 -8.11 4.08 2.86
C SER A 77 -7.89 4.99 1.63
N TYR A 78 -7.58 4.43 0.45
CA TYR A 78 -7.46 5.20 -0.79
C TYR A 78 -8.75 5.27 -1.61
N VAL A 79 -9.79 4.52 -1.20
CA VAL A 79 -11.10 4.47 -1.86
C VAL A 79 -12.12 5.34 -1.11
N GLU A 80 -11.98 5.45 0.21
CA GLU A 80 -12.81 6.35 1.02
C GLU A 80 -12.45 7.82 0.74
N ILE A 81 -13.46 8.61 0.32
CA ILE A 81 -13.39 10.06 0.08
C ILE A 81 -14.05 10.77 1.26
#